data_AF-Q7PCK5-F1
#
_entry.id   AF-Q7PCK5-F1
#
_cell.length_a   1.000
_cell.length_b   1.000
_cell.length_c   1.000
_cell.angle_alpha   90.00
_cell.angle_beta   90.00
_cell.angle_gamma   90.00
#
_symmetry.space_group_name_H-M   'P 1'
#
loop_
_entity.id
_entity.type
_entity.pdbx_description
1 polymer ?
#
loop_
_entity_poly.entity_id
_entity_poly.type
_entity_poly.pdbx_seq_one_letter_code
_entity_poly.pdbx_strand_id
1 'polypeptide(L)' 'IRNPVTCIRSGAICYPRSCPGSYKQIGVCGVSVIKCCKKP' A
#
# COMPACT_ATOMS: atom_id res chain seq x y z
N ILE A 1 2.14 1.91 -7.52
CA ILE A 1 2.27 3.08 -6.61
C ILE A 1 3.60 3.02 -5.86
N ARG A 2 4.32 4.14 -5.69
CA ARG A 2 5.62 4.16 -4.97
C ARG A 2 5.76 5.24 -3.89
N ASN A 3 4.78 6.14 -3.72
CA ASN A 3 4.80 7.22 -2.73
C ASN A 3 3.57 7.08 -1.79
N PRO A 4 3.73 7.27 -0.45
CA PRO A 4 2.61 7.25 0.49
C PRO A 4 1.44 8.16 0.09
N VAL A 5 1.73 9.37 -0.41
CA VAL A 5 0.67 10.34 -0.78
C VAL A 5 -0.20 9.77 -1.91
N THR A 6 0.43 9.22 -2.95
CA THR A 6 -0.29 8.58 -4.06
C THR A 6 -1.04 7.32 -3.64
N CYS A 7 -0.51 6.57 -2.66
CA CYS A 7 -1.17 5.38 -2.10
C CYS A 7 -2.50 5.76 -1.43
N ILE A 8 -2.44 6.72 -0.51
CA ILE A 8 -3.61 7.19 0.25
C ILE A 8 -4.63 7.82 -0.70
N ARG A 9 -4.19 8.66 -1.64
CA ARG A 9 -5.07 9.26 -2.67
C ARG A 9 -5.77 8.23 -3.56
N SER A 10 -5.21 7.03 -3.71
CA SER A 10 -5.82 5.94 -4.48
C SER A 10 -6.85 5.12 -3.68
N GLY A 11 -7.15 5.52 -2.44
CA GLY A 11 -8.01 4.77 -1.51
C GLY A 11 -7.34 3.52 -0.93
N ALA A 12 -6.01 3.47 -0.96
CA ALA A 12 -5.22 2.38 -0.40
C ALA A 12 -4.61 2.78 0.95
N ILE A 13 -4.16 1.77 1.69
CA ILE A 13 -3.50 1.94 2.99
C ILE A 13 -2.03 1.54 2.91
N CYS A 14 -1.19 2.21 3.68
CA CYS A 14 0.20 1.81 3.87
C CYS A 14 0.29 0.81 5.01
N TYR A 15 0.85 -0.37 4.76
CA TYR A 15 0.97 -1.43 5.76
C TYR A 15 2.39 -2.01 5.81
N PRO A 16 2.94 -2.25 7.00
CA PRO A 16 4.28 -2.81 7.13
C PRO A 16 4.33 -4.28 6.66
N ARG A 17 5.42 -4.62 5.94
CA ARG A 17 5.81 -5.96 5.48
C ARG A 17 4.90 -6.58 4.42
N SER A 18 3.62 -6.77 4.71
CA SER A 18 2.65 -7.41 3.81
C SER A 18 1.24 -6.88 4.01
N CYS A 19 0.41 -6.89 2.97
CA CYS A 19 -0.96 -6.42 3.07
C CYS A 19 -1.81 -7.34 3.98
N PRO A 20 -2.67 -6.77 4.84
CA PRO A 20 -3.50 -7.56 5.74
C PRO A 20 -4.70 -8.17 5.00
N GLY A 21 -5.07 -9.39 5.35
CA GLY A 21 -6.32 -10.04 4.94
C GLY A 21 -6.59 -10.01 3.43
N SER A 22 -7.70 -9.39 3.03
CA SER A 22 -8.16 -9.30 1.63
C SER A 22 -7.56 -8.14 0.84
N TYR A 23 -6.65 -7.36 1.41
CA TYR A 23 -6.02 -6.26 0.69
C TYR A 23 -4.94 -6.79 -0.26
N LYS A 24 -4.94 -6.32 -1.51
CA LYS A 24 -3.92 -6.63 -2.50
C LYS A 24 -2.84 -5.56 -2.50
N GLN A 25 -1.59 -6.00 -2.66
CA GLN A 25 -0.45 -5.10 -2.85
C GLN A 25 -0.54 -4.46 -4.24
N ILE A 26 -0.63 -3.13 -4.29
CA ILE A 26 -0.61 -2.34 -5.53
C ILE A 26 0.65 -1.46 -5.65
N GLY A 27 1.56 -1.57 -4.68
CA GLY A 27 2.78 -0.79 -4.65
C GLY A 27 3.47 -0.77 -3.30
N VAL A 28 4.24 0.29 -3.07
CA VAL A 28 4.95 0.60 -1.82
C VAL A 28 4.72 2.06 -1.41
N CYS A 29 4.88 2.38 -0.14
CA CYS A 29 4.75 3.73 0.40
C CYS A 29 6.14 4.32 0.68
N GLY A 30 6.88 4.67 -0.38
CA GLY A 30 8.19 5.32 -0.30
C GLY A 30 9.36 4.37 -0.05
N VAL A 31 9.13 3.32 0.74
CA VAL A 31 10.15 2.30 1.09
C VAL A 31 9.62 0.89 0.85
N SER A 32 10.51 -0.03 0.45
CA SER A 32 10.17 -1.41 0.07
C SER A 32 9.49 -2.22 1.17
N VAL A 33 9.74 -1.85 2.44
CA VAL A 33 9.19 -2.50 3.63
C VAL A 33 7.74 -2.11 3.87
N ILE A 34 7.31 -0.92 3.46
CA ILE A 34 5.92 -0.47 3.62
C ILE A 34 5.19 -0.70 2.30
N LYS A 35 4.25 -1.65 2.30
CA LYS A 35 3.43 -1.96 1.14
C LYS A 35 2.26 -1.00 1.04
N CYS A 36 1.91 -0.66 -0.19
CA CYS A 36 0.66 0.03 -0.49
C CYS A 36 -0.39 -1.03 -0.83
N CYS A 37 -1.44 -1.08 -0.04
CA CYS A 37 -2.41 -2.16 0.02
C CYS A 37 -3.81 -1.63 -0.25
N LYS A 38 -4.50 -2.17 -1.25
CA LYS A 38 -5.86 -1.74 -1.62
C LYS A 38 -6.81 -2.91 -1.55
N LYS A 39 -8.02 -2.69 -1.04
CA LYS A 39 -9.11 -3.67 -1.21
C LYS A 39 -9.37 -3.84 -2.71
N PRO A 40 -9.62 -5.07 -3.18
CA PRO A 40 -10.02 -5.32 -4.57
C PRO A 40 -11.25 -4.51 -4.94
#